data_AF-A0A3S1ZY07-F1
#
_entry.id   AF-A0A3S1ZY07-F1
#
_cell.length_a   1.000
_cell.length_b   1.000
_cell.length_c   1.000
_cell.angle_alpha   90.00
_cell.angle_beta   90.00
_cell.angle_gamma   90.00
#
_symmetry.space_group_name_H-M   'P 1'
#
loop_
_entity.id
_entity.type
_entity.pdbx_description
1 polymer ?
#
loop_
_entity_poly.entity_id
_entity_poly.type
_entity_poly.pdbx_seq_one_letter_code
_entity_poly.pdbx_strand_id
1 'polypeptide(L)'
;MNPDLPLDQAYGSSDGADASIIDFDGADLDDIDQARADEYALFALLLLKPPDSGFLTRLARLQDSSDTPLGRAHAALGRAAACTCADDINREYFELFIGVGRGELLPYASYYLTGFLNERPLARLRQDMMRLGMERAAGHCDPEDHLGTLCEIMSGFA
;
A
#
# COMPACT_ATOMS: atom_id res chain seq x y z
N MET A 1 -32.85 35.95 -15.79
CA MET A 1 -32.36 37.29 -16.20
C MET A 1 -31.12 37.57 -15.36
N ASN A 2 -29.91 37.69 -15.89
CA ASN A 2 -29.50 38.02 -17.26
C ASN A 2 -28.69 36.87 -17.91
N PRO A 3 -28.99 36.50 -19.17
CA PRO A 3 -28.17 35.64 -20.04
C PRO A 3 -27.04 36.48 -20.68
N ASP A 4 -26.26 35.88 -21.58
CA ASP A 4 -25.24 36.49 -22.46
C ASP A 4 -23.78 36.44 -21.97
N LEU A 5 -23.16 35.28 -22.15
CA LEU A 5 -21.78 35.19 -22.61
C LEU A 5 -21.73 34.26 -23.85
N PRO A 6 -21.19 34.73 -24.99
CA PRO A 6 -21.17 33.99 -26.25
C PRO A 6 -20.21 32.79 -26.23
N LEU A 7 -20.61 31.73 -26.94
CA LEU A 7 -19.95 30.42 -27.03
C LEU A 7 -18.75 30.38 -28.00
N ASP A 8 -18.04 31.49 -28.25
CA ASP A 8 -17.00 31.56 -29.29
C ASP A 8 -15.56 31.77 -28.79
N GLN A 9 -15.29 31.66 -27.49
CA GLN A 9 -13.93 31.60 -26.94
C GLN A 9 -13.49 30.18 -26.54
N ALA A 10 -14.01 29.16 -27.22
CA ALA A 10 -13.71 27.75 -26.92
C ALA A 10 -12.57 27.12 -27.74
N TYR A 11 -11.88 27.86 -28.62
CA TYR A 11 -10.73 27.30 -29.36
C TYR A 11 -9.60 28.33 -29.52
N GLY A 12 -8.88 28.56 -28.42
CA GLY A 12 -7.56 29.17 -28.44
C GLY A 12 -6.49 28.12 -28.73
N SER A 13 -5.98 28.17 -29.96
CA SER A 13 -4.65 27.74 -30.43
C SER A 13 -4.06 26.43 -29.88
N SER A 14 -4.03 25.42 -30.75
CA SER A 14 -3.11 24.30 -30.66
C SER A 14 -1.67 24.81 -30.79
N ASP A 15 -1.07 25.20 -29.67
CA ASP A 15 0.37 25.39 -29.59
C ASP A 15 0.97 24.08 -29.09
N GLY A 16 1.91 23.55 -29.87
CA GLY A 16 2.45 22.20 -29.71
C GLY A 16 3.22 22.07 -28.41
N ALA A 17 2.55 21.58 -27.36
CA ALA A 17 3.22 20.95 -26.25
C ALA A 17 3.58 19.53 -26.69
N ASP A 18 4.82 19.40 -27.15
CA ASP A 18 5.53 18.13 -27.29
C ASP A 18 5.47 17.37 -25.96
N ALA A 19 4.47 16.50 -25.84
CA ALA A 19 4.27 15.59 -24.72
C ALA A 19 5.04 14.28 -24.91
N SER A 20 6.14 14.28 -25.68
CA SER A 20 7.00 13.10 -25.89
C SER A 20 8.28 13.10 -25.06
N ILE A 21 8.28 13.71 -23.86
CA ILE A 21 9.52 13.84 -23.07
C ILE A 21 9.85 12.58 -22.25
N ILE A 22 8.98 11.58 -22.14
CA ILE A 22 9.38 10.30 -21.52
C ILE A 22 8.73 9.13 -22.25
N ASP A 23 9.43 8.62 -23.25
CA ASP A 23 9.18 7.30 -23.85
C ASP A 23 9.70 6.25 -22.87
N PHE A 24 8.90 5.90 -21.86
CA PHE A 24 9.14 4.68 -21.11
C PHE A 24 8.78 3.52 -22.03
N ASP A 25 9.76 2.70 -22.39
CA ASP A 25 9.50 1.47 -23.13
C ASP A 25 8.49 0.63 -22.35
N GLY A 26 7.67 -0.16 -23.05
CA GLY A 26 6.67 -1.03 -22.40
C GLY A 26 7.32 -1.98 -21.38
N ALA A 27 8.58 -2.36 -21.60
CA ALA A 27 9.36 -3.15 -20.66
C ALA A 27 9.73 -2.37 -19.37
N ASP A 28 10.04 -1.08 -19.45
CA ASP A 28 10.34 -0.27 -18.26
C ASP A 28 9.08 -0.03 -17.42
N LEU A 29 7.92 0.10 -18.06
CA LEU A 29 6.62 0.19 -17.37
C LEU A 29 6.31 -1.12 -16.63
N ASP A 30 6.50 -2.26 -17.28
CA ASP A 30 6.30 -3.58 -16.66
C ASP A 30 7.25 -3.79 -15.45
N ASP A 31 8.52 -3.35 -15.55
CA ASP A 31 9.49 -3.44 -14.44
C ASP A 31 9.10 -2.53 -13.26
N ILE A 32 8.56 -1.33 -13.52
CA ILE A 32 8.07 -0.43 -12.48
C ILE A 32 6.81 -0.99 -11.79
N ASP A 33 5.89 -1.55 -12.58
CA ASP A 33 4.66 -2.15 -12.06
C ASP A 33 4.98 -3.38 -11.22
N GLN A 34 5.93 -4.22 -11.65
CA GLN A 34 6.44 -5.33 -10.84
C GLN A 34 7.11 -4.85 -9.55
N ALA A 35 7.94 -3.81 -9.61
CA ALA A 35 8.59 -3.26 -8.40
C ALA A 35 7.55 -2.69 -7.42
N ARG A 36 6.48 -2.06 -7.92
CA ARG A 36 5.34 -1.61 -7.10
C ARG A 36 4.60 -2.79 -6.48
N ALA A 37 4.37 -3.86 -7.26
CA ALA A 37 3.73 -5.08 -6.78
C ALA A 37 4.49 -5.68 -5.60
N ASP A 38 5.82 -5.76 -5.72
CA ASP A 38 6.71 -6.32 -4.72
C ASP A 38 6.75 -5.47 -3.44
N GLU A 39 6.74 -4.15 -3.56
CA GLU A 39 6.71 -3.25 -2.39
C GLU A 39 5.37 -3.38 -1.62
N TYR A 40 4.25 -3.45 -2.34
CA TYR A 40 2.95 -3.71 -1.72
C TYR A 40 2.89 -5.08 -1.05
N ALA A 41 3.48 -6.12 -1.66
CA ALA A 41 3.59 -7.44 -1.05
C ALA A 41 4.44 -7.41 0.24
N LEU A 42 5.55 -6.66 0.23
CA LEU A 42 6.38 -6.47 1.42
C LEU A 42 5.59 -5.82 2.56
N PHE A 43 4.84 -4.75 2.28
CA PHE A 43 3.98 -4.12 3.29
C PHE A 43 2.89 -5.05 3.79
N ALA A 44 2.21 -5.78 2.89
CA ALA A 44 1.19 -6.76 3.29
C ALA A 44 1.77 -7.79 4.27
N LEU A 45 2.94 -8.35 3.98
CA LEU A 45 3.60 -9.34 4.84
C LEU A 45 3.98 -8.78 6.22
N LEU A 46 4.45 -7.53 6.28
CA LEU A 46 4.85 -6.87 7.53
C LEU A 46 3.66 -6.42 8.38
N LEU A 47 2.52 -6.11 7.75
CA LEU A 47 1.32 -5.59 8.40
C LEU A 47 0.31 -6.67 8.81
N LEU A 48 0.32 -7.84 8.16
CA LEU A 48 -0.63 -8.92 8.45
C LEU A 48 -0.17 -9.84 9.58
N LYS A 49 1.15 -9.96 9.79
CA LYS A 49 1.71 -10.83 10.83
C LYS A 49 3.11 -10.39 11.27
N PRO A 50 3.51 -10.71 12.51
CA PRO A 50 4.88 -10.48 12.94
C PRO A 50 5.86 -11.35 12.12
N PRO A 51 6.98 -10.77 11.64
CA PRO A 51 8.05 -11.51 10.99
C PRO A 51 8.63 -12.64 11.85
N ASP A 52 8.74 -13.84 11.26
CA ASP A 52 9.51 -14.95 11.84
C ASP A 52 11.02 -14.79 11.60
N SER A 53 11.84 -15.62 12.25
CA SER A 53 13.30 -15.58 12.13
C SER A 53 13.80 -15.77 10.70
N GLY A 54 13.11 -16.61 9.90
CA GLY A 54 13.43 -16.84 8.51
C GLY A 54 13.16 -15.60 7.65
N PHE A 55 12.06 -14.90 7.92
CA PHE A 55 11.71 -13.66 7.24
C PHE A 55 12.64 -12.51 7.64
N LEU A 56 12.96 -12.36 8.93
CA LEU A 56 13.97 -11.40 9.40
C LEU A 56 15.33 -11.63 8.72
N THR A 57 15.74 -12.89 8.56
CA THR A 57 16.97 -13.23 7.84
C THR A 57 16.93 -12.79 6.38
N ARG A 58 15.76 -12.88 5.71
CA ARG A 58 15.59 -12.38 4.34
C ARG A 58 15.57 -10.85 4.31
N LEU A 59 14.85 -10.19 5.22
CA LEU A 59 14.80 -8.74 5.34
C LEU A 59 16.19 -8.14 5.62
N ALA A 60 17.03 -8.80 6.42
CA ALA A 60 18.40 -8.37 6.68
C ALA A 60 19.28 -8.29 5.42
N ARG A 61 18.88 -8.95 4.33
CA ARG A 61 19.56 -8.89 3.02
C ARG A 61 19.03 -7.77 2.13
N LEU A 62 18.00 -7.05 2.57
CA LEU A 62 17.49 -5.87 1.88
C LEU A 62 18.55 -4.76 2.01
N GLN A 63 19.44 -4.73 1.02
CA GLN A 63 20.52 -3.76 0.92
C GLN A 63 20.34 -3.05 -0.42
N ASP A 64 19.63 -1.94 -0.40
CA ASP A 64 19.69 -1.02 -1.52
C ASP A 64 20.85 -0.05 -1.32
N SER A 65 21.73 0.01 -2.32
CA SER A 65 22.87 0.93 -2.37
C SER A 65 22.52 2.23 -3.08
N SER A 66 21.29 2.38 -3.56
CA SER A 66 20.79 3.62 -4.15
C SER A 66 20.63 4.69 -3.08
N ASP A 67 21.08 5.92 -3.37
CA ASP A 67 20.89 7.07 -2.46
C ASP A 67 19.50 7.72 -2.66
N THR A 68 18.48 6.89 -2.85
CA THR A 68 17.09 7.32 -2.96
C THR A 68 16.40 7.28 -1.59
N PRO A 69 15.31 8.03 -1.37
CA PRO A 69 14.54 7.92 -0.12
C PRO A 69 14.07 6.48 0.17
N LEU A 70 13.62 5.75 -0.86
CA LEU A 70 13.18 4.37 -0.73
C LEU A 70 14.35 3.44 -0.42
N GLY A 71 15.47 3.56 -1.15
CA GLY A 71 16.66 2.75 -0.92
C GLY A 71 17.24 2.93 0.49
N ARG A 72 17.25 4.17 1.00
CA ARG A 72 17.63 4.43 2.40
C ARG A 72 16.67 3.80 3.42
N ALA A 73 15.37 3.80 3.13
CA ALA A 73 14.37 3.16 3.99
C ALA A 73 14.53 1.63 4.00
N HIS A 74 14.72 1.01 2.83
CA HIS A 74 15.03 -0.42 2.69
C HIS A 74 16.31 -0.81 3.42
N ALA A 75 17.40 -0.04 3.26
CA ALA A 75 18.64 -0.28 3.97
C ALA A 75 18.48 -0.13 5.50
N ALA A 76 17.63 0.79 5.97
CA ALA A 76 17.32 0.93 7.39
C ALA A 76 16.50 -0.26 7.91
N LEU A 77 15.49 -0.72 7.16
CA LEU A 77 14.71 -1.91 7.48
C LEU A 77 15.61 -3.16 7.56
N GLY A 78 16.52 -3.34 6.60
CA GLY A 78 17.47 -4.45 6.62
C GLY A 78 18.40 -4.42 7.83
N ARG A 79 18.92 -3.25 8.22
CA ARG A 79 19.70 -3.10 9.45
C ARG A 79 18.89 -3.40 10.71
N ALA A 80 17.64 -2.95 10.78
CA ALA A 80 16.75 -3.24 11.92
C ALA A 80 16.48 -4.76 12.03
N ALA A 81 16.19 -5.41 10.92
CA ALA A 81 15.97 -6.86 10.86
C ALA A 81 17.23 -7.66 11.28
N ALA A 82 18.43 -7.17 10.97
CA ALA A 82 19.68 -7.82 11.36
C ALA A 82 20.00 -7.69 12.86
N CYS A 83 19.43 -6.69 13.55
CA CYS A 83 19.72 -6.37 14.94
C CYS A 83 18.60 -6.76 15.91
N THR A 84 17.54 -7.42 15.44
CA THR A 84 16.37 -7.82 16.24
C THR A 84 16.20 -9.35 16.25
N CYS A 85 15.28 -9.85 17.07
CA CYS A 85 14.89 -11.25 17.08
C CYS A 85 13.37 -11.42 16.99
N ALA A 86 12.93 -12.59 16.54
CA ALA A 86 11.50 -12.86 16.31
C ALA A 86 10.67 -12.69 17.59
N ASP A 87 11.19 -13.05 18.77
CA ASP A 87 10.45 -12.93 20.02
C ASP A 87 10.19 -11.47 20.41
N ASP A 88 11.17 -10.58 20.17
CA ASP A 88 11.01 -9.14 20.43
C ASP A 88 10.01 -8.51 19.44
N ILE A 89 10.12 -8.86 18.15
CA ILE A 89 9.19 -8.40 17.11
C ILE A 89 7.76 -8.89 17.37
N ASN A 90 7.57 -10.11 17.88
CA ASN A 90 6.25 -10.61 18.25
C ASN A 90 5.62 -9.78 19.38
N ARG A 91 6.42 -9.37 20.38
CA ARG A 91 5.95 -8.49 21.46
C ARG A 91 5.60 -7.10 20.92
N GLU A 92 6.50 -6.50 20.15
CA GLU A 92 6.29 -5.16 19.56
C GLU A 92 5.07 -5.14 18.63
N TYR A 93 4.91 -6.15 17.76
CA TYR A 93 3.75 -6.29 16.90
C TYR A 93 2.45 -6.42 17.71
N PHE A 94 2.48 -7.21 18.79
CA PHE A 94 1.32 -7.34 19.67
C PHE A 94 0.98 -5.99 20.30
N GLU A 95 1.92 -5.27 20.88
CA GLU A 95 1.67 -3.95 21.48
C GLU A 95 1.15 -2.93 20.44
N LEU A 96 1.74 -2.92 19.26
CA LEU A 96 1.44 -1.97 18.20
C LEU A 96 0.04 -2.17 17.59
N PHE A 97 -0.34 -3.41 17.26
CA PHE A 97 -1.55 -3.66 16.46
C PHE A 97 -2.67 -4.37 17.21
N ILE A 98 -2.36 -5.10 18.29
CA ILE A 98 -3.33 -5.95 18.98
C ILE A 98 -3.68 -5.36 20.36
N GLY A 99 -2.68 -5.24 21.23
CA GLY A 99 -2.75 -4.73 22.59
C GLY A 99 -3.67 -5.55 23.51
N VAL A 100 -3.74 -5.15 24.77
CA VAL A 100 -4.78 -5.63 25.69
C VAL A 100 -5.96 -4.65 25.59
N GLY A 101 -6.99 -5.04 24.84
CA GLY A 101 -8.17 -4.22 24.57
C GLY A 101 -8.03 -3.35 23.34
N ARG A 102 -6.89 -2.68 23.16
CA ARG A 102 -6.59 -1.90 21.95
C ARG A 102 -5.07 -1.76 21.74
N GLY A 103 -4.59 -2.03 20.53
CA GLY A 103 -3.24 -1.71 20.10
C GLY A 103 -3.00 -0.20 19.99
N GLU A 104 -1.74 0.21 19.96
CA GLU A 104 -1.37 1.61 19.76
C GLU A 104 -1.91 2.17 18.43
N LEU A 105 -1.92 1.33 17.39
CA LEU A 105 -2.47 1.60 16.07
C LEU A 105 -3.62 0.63 15.74
N LEU A 106 -4.59 1.12 14.98
CA LEU A 106 -5.69 0.30 14.45
C LEU A 106 -5.55 0.29 12.93
N PRO A 107 -5.00 -0.76 12.32
CA PRO A 107 -4.63 -0.77 10.90
C PRO A 107 -5.86 -0.95 9.99
N TYR A 108 -6.92 -0.16 10.16
CA TYR A 108 -8.18 -0.24 9.44
C TYR A 108 -8.53 1.09 8.80
N ALA A 109 -8.74 1.10 7.48
CA ALA A 109 -9.04 2.34 6.76
C ALA A 109 -10.31 3.02 7.28
N SER A 110 -11.36 2.27 7.64
CA SER A 110 -12.59 2.87 8.15
C SER A 110 -12.34 3.66 9.44
N TYR A 111 -11.48 3.17 10.33
CA TYR A 111 -11.15 3.86 11.57
C TYR A 111 -10.52 5.23 11.30
N TYR A 112 -9.56 5.31 10.37
CA TYR A 112 -8.91 6.59 10.03
C TYR A 112 -9.81 7.53 9.22
N LEU A 113 -10.77 7.00 8.47
CA LEU A 113 -11.69 7.80 7.66
C LEU A 113 -12.92 8.30 8.42
N THR A 114 -13.38 7.56 9.44
CA THR A 114 -14.65 7.87 10.14
C THR A 114 -14.53 7.94 11.65
N GLY A 115 -13.44 7.46 12.24
CA GLY A 115 -13.28 7.26 13.68
C GLY A 115 -13.84 5.93 14.21
N PHE A 116 -14.46 5.11 13.35
CA PHE A 116 -15.10 3.85 13.75
C PHE A 116 -14.76 2.68 12.80
N LEU A 117 -14.65 1.48 13.35
CA LEU A 117 -14.44 0.25 12.60
C LEU A 117 -15.73 -0.18 11.86
N ASN A 118 -15.57 -0.88 10.74
CA ASN A 118 -16.65 -1.50 9.98
C ASN A 118 -17.72 -0.52 9.43
N GLU A 119 -17.29 0.69 9.09
CA GLU A 119 -18.17 1.76 8.62
C GLU A 119 -18.36 1.77 7.09
N ARG A 120 -19.05 2.79 6.60
CA ARG A 120 -19.32 3.03 5.16
C ARG A 120 -18.11 2.83 4.22
N PRO A 121 -16.86 3.18 4.56
CA PRO A 121 -15.72 2.89 3.69
C PRO A 121 -15.54 1.40 3.40
N LEU A 122 -15.67 0.53 4.40
CA LEU A 122 -15.56 -0.92 4.23
C LEU A 122 -16.69 -1.47 3.36
N ALA A 123 -17.92 -0.95 3.51
CA ALA A 123 -19.04 -1.34 2.66
C ALA A 123 -18.78 -1.02 1.18
N ARG A 124 -18.16 0.12 0.88
CA ARG A 124 -17.76 0.51 -0.49
C ARG A 124 -16.66 -0.42 -1.02
N LEU A 125 -15.64 -0.70 -0.21
CA LEU A 125 -14.58 -1.63 -0.58
C LEU A 125 -15.15 -3.01 -0.95
N ARG A 126 -16.08 -3.55 -0.15
CA ARG A 126 -16.74 -4.83 -0.47
C ARG A 126 -17.51 -4.79 -1.79
N GLN A 127 -18.16 -3.67 -2.11
CA GLN A 127 -18.83 -3.49 -3.40
C GLN A 127 -17.83 -3.52 -4.56
N ASP A 128 -16.68 -2.86 -4.41
CA ASP A 128 -15.62 -2.88 -5.42
C ASP A 128 -15.00 -4.27 -5.56
N MET A 129 -14.73 -4.97 -4.46
CA MET A 129 -14.23 -6.35 -4.48
C MET A 129 -15.20 -7.29 -5.22
N MET A 130 -16.49 -7.22 -4.92
CA MET A 130 -17.51 -8.01 -5.63
C MET A 130 -17.53 -7.69 -7.13
N ARG A 131 -17.42 -6.41 -7.51
CA ARG A 131 -17.38 -5.98 -8.92
C ARG A 131 -16.14 -6.50 -9.65
N LEU A 132 -15.03 -6.66 -8.94
CA LEU A 132 -13.75 -7.15 -9.46
C LEU A 132 -13.58 -8.67 -9.33
N GLY A 133 -14.57 -9.39 -8.77
CA GLY A 133 -14.51 -10.83 -8.58
C GLY A 133 -13.51 -11.30 -7.51
N MET A 134 -13.17 -10.43 -6.56
CA MET A 134 -12.29 -10.74 -5.44
C MET A 134 -13.07 -11.29 -4.25
N GLU A 135 -12.50 -12.31 -3.61
CA GLU A 135 -13.06 -12.94 -2.43
C GLU A 135 -12.03 -12.99 -1.30
N ARG A 136 -12.50 -12.98 -0.06
CA ARG A 136 -11.62 -13.08 1.11
C ARG A 136 -11.06 -14.50 1.21
N ALA A 137 -9.76 -14.60 1.49
CA ALA A 137 -9.13 -15.88 1.77
C ALA A 137 -9.79 -16.60 2.96
N ALA A 138 -9.96 -17.92 2.83
CA ALA A 138 -10.55 -18.75 3.88
C ALA A 138 -9.71 -18.68 5.16
N GLY A 139 -10.37 -18.50 6.31
CA GLY A 139 -9.71 -18.42 7.62
C GLY A 139 -9.15 -17.04 7.98
N HIS A 140 -9.25 -16.04 7.11
CA HIS A 140 -8.94 -14.65 7.45
C HIS A 140 -10.16 -14.00 8.12
N CYS A 141 -9.99 -13.55 9.37
CA CYS A 141 -11.06 -13.00 10.20
C CYS A 141 -11.08 -11.47 10.21
N ASP A 142 -10.01 -10.81 9.77
CA ASP A 142 -9.95 -9.36 9.76
C ASP A 142 -10.85 -8.78 8.65
N PRO A 143 -11.49 -7.62 8.91
CA PRO A 143 -12.14 -6.81 7.89
C PRO A 143 -11.25 -6.55 6.67
N GLU A 144 -11.86 -6.49 5.49
CA GLU A 144 -11.14 -6.32 4.23
C GLU A 144 -10.44 -4.95 4.09
N ASP A 145 -10.83 -3.98 4.92
CA ASP A 145 -10.19 -2.67 4.99
C ASP A 145 -8.99 -2.61 5.94
N HIS A 146 -8.52 -3.78 6.42
CA HIS A 146 -7.23 -3.92 7.06
C HIS A 146 -6.13 -3.47 6.10
N LEU A 147 -5.19 -2.63 6.57
CA LEU A 147 -4.17 -2.00 5.72
C LEU A 147 -3.31 -3.04 5.01
N GLY A 148 -2.94 -4.13 5.68
CA GLY A 148 -2.21 -5.24 5.07
C GLY A 148 -2.99 -5.93 3.95
N THR A 149 -4.33 -6.07 4.10
CA THR A 149 -5.19 -6.65 3.07
C THR A 149 -5.33 -5.72 1.87
N LEU A 150 -5.42 -4.41 2.11
CA LEU A 150 -5.41 -3.41 1.04
C LEU A 150 -4.07 -3.44 0.28
N CYS A 151 -2.94 -3.58 0.97
CA CYS A 151 -1.64 -3.76 0.32
C CYS A 151 -1.59 -5.06 -0.51
N GLU A 152 -2.12 -6.18 0.00
CA GLU A 152 -2.19 -7.43 -0.76
C GLU A 152 -3.02 -7.28 -2.04
N ILE A 153 -4.18 -6.62 -1.95
CA ILE A 153 -5.01 -6.29 -3.12
C ILE A 153 -4.20 -5.45 -4.10
N MET A 154 -3.57 -4.37 -3.64
CA MET A 154 -2.79 -3.47 -4.50
C MET A 154 -1.59 -4.16 -5.16
N SER A 155 -0.96 -5.13 -4.49
CA SER A 155 0.10 -5.95 -5.08
C SER A 155 -0.37 -6.72 -6.31
N GLY A 156 -1.61 -7.23 -6.30
CA GLY A 156 -2.20 -7.93 -7.44
C GLY A 156 -2.68 -7.04 -8.60
N PHE A 157 -2.74 -5.73 -8.39
CA PHE A 157 -3.15 -4.74 -9.41
C PHE A 157 -2.00 -3.89 -9.93
N ALA A 158 -0.81 -4.03 -9.33
CA ALA A 158 0.27 -3.09 -9.52
C ALA A 158 0.82 -3.10 -10.93
#